data_AF-A0A327QVH2-F1
#
_entry.id   AF-A0A327QVH2-F1
#
_cell.length_a   1.000
_cell.length_b   1.000
_cell.length_c   1.000
_cell.angle_alpha   90.00
_cell.angle_beta   90.00
_cell.angle_gamma   90.00
#
_symmetry.space_group_name_H-M   'P 1'
#
loop_
_entity.id
_entity.type
_entity.pdbx_description
1 polymer ?
#
loop_
_entity_poly.entity_id
_entity_poly.type
_entity_poly.pdbx_seq_one_letter_code
_entity_poly.pdbx_strand_id
1 'polypeptide(L)'
;MDPKVLFAWAIILFVVFSFAVVAYYCWLKHRERLELIRKGDFVFQGNYMDNLKYSMLGKGVILLSVALGLTIGYITTNGMKGEDTIIPYLISITGCAGLGMLCYYFLLKKKAE
;
A
#
# COMPACT_ATOMS: atom_id res chain seq x y z
N MET A 1 -29.76 12.69 -11.00
CA MET A 1 -28.59 12.59 -10.10
C MET A 1 -27.39 13.05 -10.89
N ASP A 2 -26.73 14.12 -10.45
CA ASP A 2 -25.58 14.64 -11.17
C ASP A 2 -24.44 13.61 -11.20
N PRO A 3 -23.78 13.39 -12.34
CA PRO A 3 -22.70 12.41 -12.47
C PRO A 3 -21.54 12.67 -11.49
N LYS A 4 -21.36 13.94 -11.09
CA LYS A 4 -20.38 14.36 -10.07
C LYS A 4 -20.67 13.79 -8.69
N VAL A 5 -21.94 13.66 -8.32
CA VAL A 5 -22.35 13.15 -6.99
C VAL A 5 -22.13 11.64 -6.94
N LEU A 6 -22.48 10.90 -8.00
CA LEU A 6 -22.20 9.47 -8.09
C LEU A 6 -20.70 9.15 -7.99
N PHE A 7 -19.86 9.96 -8.62
CA PHE A 7 -18.41 9.79 -8.56
C PHE A 7 -17.86 10.06 -7.15
N ALA A 8 -18.35 11.09 -6.46
CA ALA A 8 -17.98 11.36 -5.07
C ALA A 8 -18.35 10.21 -4.12
N TRP A 9 -19.56 9.64 -4.26
CA TRP A 9 -19.98 8.49 -3.47
C TRP A 9 -19.12 7.25 -3.73
N ALA A 10 -18.73 7.00 -4.98
CA ALA A 10 -17.86 5.88 -5.33
C ALA A 10 -16.48 5.97 -4.66
N ILE A 11 -15.87 7.17 -4.63
CA ILE A 11 -14.58 7.40 -3.96
C ILE A 11 -14.70 7.17 -2.46
N ILE A 12 -15.75 7.71 -1.83
CA ILE A 12 -15.97 7.56 -0.38
C ILE A 12 -16.13 6.08 -0.02
N LEU A 13 -16.93 5.33 -0.79
CA LEU A 13 -17.10 3.89 -0.59
C LEU A 13 -15.77 3.13 -0.70
N PHE A 14 -14.95 3.45 -1.70
CA PHE A 14 -13.64 2.83 -1.89
C PHE A 14 -12.69 3.11 -0.72
N VAL A 15 -12.64 4.35 -0.23
CA VAL A 15 -11.81 4.73 0.93
C VAL A 15 -12.26 4.01 2.19
N VAL A 16 -13.57 3.97 2.48
CA VAL A 16 -14.11 3.27 3.65
C VAL A 16 -13.82 1.77 3.57
N PHE A 17 -14.00 1.17 2.40
CA PHE A 17 -13.73 -0.26 2.19
C PHE A 17 -12.25 -0.59 2.37
N SER A 18 -11.34 0.19 1.77
CA SER A 18 -9.90 -0.03 1.93
C SER A 18 -9.46 0.11 3.39
N PHE A 19 -10.01 1.09 4.12
CA PHE A 19 -9.74 1.27 5.55
C PHE A 19 -10.23 0.09 6.38
N ALA A 20 -11.44 -0.43 6.10
CA ALA A 20 -11.99 -1.60 6.79
C ALA A 20 -11.12 -2.85 6.60
N VAL A 21 -10.62 -3.09 5.37
CA VAL A 21 -9.73 -4.21 5.07
C VAL A 21 -8.41 -4.09 5.85
N VAL A 22 -7.80 -2.89 5.87
CA VAL A 22 -6.55 -2.65 6.61
C VAL A 22 -6.76 -2.81 8.11
N ALA A 23 -7.87 -2.29 8.65
CA ALA A 23 -8.21 -2.42 10.07
C ALA A 23 -8.42 -3.89 10.45
N TYR A 24 -9.11 -4.67 9.62
CA TYR A 24 -9.31 -6.11 9.83
C TYR A 24 -7.98 -6.86 9.83
N TYR A 25 -7.11 -6.58 8.86
CA TYR A 25 -5.80 -7.21 8.77
C TYR A 25 -4.91 -6.88 9.99
N CYS A 26 -4.95 -5.62 10.44
CA CYS A 26 -4.22 -5.17 11.62
C CYS A 26 -4.72 -5.89 12.88
N TRP A 27 -6.03 -6.05 13.01
CA TRP A 27 -6.63 -6.75 14.14
C TRP A 27 -6.25 -8.24 14.16
N LEU A 28 -6.30 -8.90 12.99
CA LEU A 28 -5.92 -10.31 12.85
C LEU A 28 -4.46 -10.53 13.28
N LYS A 29 -3.54 -9.70 12.77
CA LYS A 29 -2.11 -9.77 13.09
C LYS A 29 -1.84 -9.49 14.57
N HIS A 30 -2.62 -8.61 15.20
CA HIS A 30 -2.49 -8.34 16.62
C HIS A 30 -2.92 -9.54 17.47
N ARG A 31 -3.96 -10.25 17.05
CA ARG A 31 -4.43 -11.48 17.70
C ARG A 31 -3.43 -12.62 17.55
N GLU A 32 -2.86 -12.79 16.36
CA GLU A 32 -1.79 -13.77 16.11
C GLU A 32 -0.60 -13.53 17.04
N ARG A 33 -0.16 -12.27 17.21
CA ARG A 33 0.92 -11.92 18.14
C ARG A 33 0.60 -12.28 19.59
N LEU A 34 -0.63 -12.04 20.03
CA LEU A 34 -1.06 -12.36 21.40
C LEU A 34 -1.14 -13.88 21.64
N GLU A 35 -1.62 -14.65 20.66
CA GLU A 35 -1.68 -16.11 20.76
C GLU A 35 -0.28 -16.74 20.77
N LEU A 36 0.66 -16.19 20.01
CA LEU A 36 2.06 -16.65 20.01
C LEU A 36 2.79 -16.34 21.32
N ILE A 37 2.57 -15.15 21.90
CA ILE A 37 3.08 -14.82 23.24
C ILE A 37 2.54 -15.80 24.29
N ARG A 38 1.24 -16.13 24.20
CA ARG A 38 0.59 -17.05 25.13
C ARG A 38 1.10 -18.49 25.02
N LYS A 39 1.62 -18.90 23.86
CA LYS A 39 2.24 -20.21 23.62
C LYS A 39 3.69 -20.30 24.10
N GLY A 40 4.29 -19.20 24.57
CA GLY A 40 5.67 -19.20 25.09
C GLY A 40 6.73 -19.46 24.01
N ASP A 41 6.37 -19.30 22.74
CA ASP A 41 7.24 -19.66 21.62
C ASP A 41 8.19 -18.48 21.31
N PHE A 42 9.35 -18.47 21.98
CA PHE A 42 10.39 -17.45 21.82
C PHE A 42 11.16 -17.52 20.49
N VAL A 43 10.69 -18.32 19.53
CA VAL A 43 11.27 -18.49 18.18
C VAL A 43 11.39 -17.17 17.40
N PHE A 44 10.66 -16.12 17.81
CA PHE A 44 10.75 -14.79 17.20
C PHE A 44 12.00 -13.96 17.57
N GLN A 45 12.74 -14.28 18.65
CA GLN A 45 13.90 -13.47 19.02
C GLN A 45 15.04 -13.56 17.99
N GLY A 46 15.20 -14.71 17.31
CA GLY A 46 16.18 -14.87 16.24
C GLY A 46 15.81 -14.15 14.93
N ASN A 47 14.51 -14.06 14.61
CA ASN A 47 14.02 -13.54 13.33
C ASN A 47 13.48 -12.10 13.40
N TYR A 48 13.55 -11.43 14.55
CA TYR A 48 13.07 -10.05 14.71
C TYR A 48 13.82 -9.06 13.82
N MET A 49 15.15 -9.19 13.75
CA MET A 49 16.01 -8.32 12.93
C MET A 49 15.75 -8.49 11.43
N ASP A 50 15.52 -9.72 10.97
CA ASP A 50 15.20 -9.96 9.56
C ASP A 50 13.81 -9.47 9.21
N ASN A 51 12.82 -9.69 10.07
CA ASN A 51 11.49 -9.10 9.91
C ASN A 51 11.53 -7.55 9.87
N LEU A 52 12.39 -6.93 10.68
CA LEU A 52 12.57 -5.47 10.66
C LEU A 52 13.18 -5.00 9.34
N LYS A 53 14.21 -5.70 8.85
CA LYS A 53 14.84 -5.41 7.55
C LYS A 53 13.81 -5.52 6.41
N TYR A 54 12.99 -6.57 6.38
CA TYR A 54 11.95 -6.70 5.37
C TYR A 54 10.90 -5.59 5.48
N SER A 55 10.49 -5.24 6.70
CA SER A 55 9.52 -4.16 6.90
C SER A 55 10.05 -2.81 6.42
N MET A 56 11.33 -2.49 6.70
CA MET A 56 11.97 -1.28 6.19
C MET A 56 12.14 -1.31 4.67
N LEU A 57 12.49 -2.46 4.10
CA LEU A 57 12.60 -2.64 2.66
C LEU A 57 11.25 -2.43 1.96
N GLY A 58 10.17 -2.98 2.52
CA GLY A 58 8.81 -2.79 1.98
C GLY A 58 8.38 -1.33 2.01
N LYS A 59 8.64 -0.63 3.11
CA LYS A 59 8.40 0.82 3.20
C LYS A 59 9.22 1.59 2.16
N GLY A 60 10.49 1.24 1.96
CA GLY A 60 11.36 1.86 0.97
C GLY A 60 10.86 1.67 -0.47
N VAL A 61 10.44 0.45 -0.82
CA VAL A 61 9.89 0.15 -2.16
C VAL A 61 8.58 0.92 -2.40
N ILE A 62 7.72 1.03 -1.39
CA ILE A 62 6.48 1.83 -1.49
C ILE A 62 6.81 3.32 -1.64
N LEU A 63 7.78 3.84 -0.91
CA LEU A 63 8.16 5.26 -0.98
C LEU A 63 8.77 5.59 -2.36
N LEU A 64 9.61 4.71 -2.88
CA LEU A 64 10.17 4.83 -4.23
C LEU A 64 9.10 4.75 -5.31
N SER A 65 8.15 3.83 -5.18
CA SER A 65 7.10 3.67 -6.17
C SER A 65 6.11 4.85 -6.18
N VAL A 66 5.80 5.42 -5.02
CA VAL A 66 5.00 6.66 -4.91
C VAL A 66 5.76 7.85 -5.52
N ALA A 67 7.06 7.99 -5.25
CA ALA A 67 7.88 9.05 -5.84
C ALA A 67 7.93 8.96 -7.37
N LEU A 68 8.05 7.74 -7.92
CA LEU A 68 7.97 7.51 -9.37
C LEU A 68 6.58 7.86 -9.93
N GLY A 69 5.52 7.42 -9.26
CA GLY A 69 4.15 7.72 -9.68
C GLY A 69 3.84 9.22 -9.68
N LEU A 70 4.35 9.98 -8.71
CA LEU A 70 4.26 11.43 -8.67
C LEU A 70 5.02 12.10 -9.81
N THR A 71 6.24 11.61 -10.09
CA THR A 71 7.08 12.16 -11.18
C THR A 71 6.43 11.93 -12.54
N ILE A 72 5.89 10.73 -12.77
CA ILE A 72 5.16 10.39 -13.99
C ILE A 72 3.90 11.24 -14.09
N GLY A 73 3.11 11.32 -13.02
CA GLY A 73 1.91 12.16 -12.97
C GLY A 73 2.20 13.64 -13.28
N TYR A 74 3.32 14.18 -12.79
CA TYR A 74 3.77 15.54 -13.09
C TYR A 74 4.12 15.73 -14.57
N ILE A 75 4.83 14.78 -15.18
CA ILE A 75 5.16 14.85 -16.61
C ILE A 75 3.91 14.75 -17.47
N THR A 76 2.98 13.84 -17.13
CA THR A 76 1.74 13.65 -17.89
C THR A 76 0.79 14.85 -17.78
N THR A 77 0.83 15.58 -16.67
CA THR A 77 -0.03 16.75 -16.44
C THR A 77 0.59 18.08 -16.87
N ASN A 78 1.86 18.10 -17.28
CA ASN A 78 2.51 19.30 -17.83
C ASN A 78 1.85 19.71 -19.16
N GLY A 79 0.81 20.55 -19.06
CA GLY A 79 0.02 21.06 -20.19
C GLY A 79 -1.48 21.02 -19.97
N MET A 80 -1.96 20.28 -18.96
CA MET A 80 -3.38 20.23 -18.58
C MET A 80 -3.66 21.28 -17.50
N LYS A 81 -4.72 22.08 -17.66
CA LYS A 81 -5.18 23.07 -16.66
C LYS A 81 -6.58 22.70 -16.18
N GLY A 82 -6.80 22.70 -14.86
CA GLY A 82 -8.12 22.49 -14.25
C GLY A 82 -8.31 21.13 -13.58
N GLU A 83 -9.57 20.76 -13.34
CA GLU A 83 -9.99 19.55 -12.60
C GLU A 83 -9.55 18.23 -13.28
N ASP A 84 -9.29 18.25 -14.59
CA ASP A 84 -8.83 17.09 -15.36
C ASP A 84 -7.40 16.63 -15.00
N THR A 85 -6.66 17.41 -14.22
CA THR A 85 -5.33 17.04 -13.73
C THR A 85 -5.37 15.99 -12.62
N ILE A 86 -6.47 15.90 -11.85
CA ILE A 86 -6.55 15.05 -10.66
C ILE A 86 -6.54 13.57 -11.03
N ILE A 87 -7.27 13.20 -12.08
CA ILE A 87 -7.42 11.81 -12.56
C ILE A 87 -6.07 11.19 -12.97
N PRO A 88 -5.28 11.80 -13.87
CA PRO A 88 -3.99 11.24 -14.28
C PRO A 88 -2.99 11.16 -13.13
N TYR A 89 -3.00 12.09 -12.17
CA TYR A 89 -2.18 11.98 -10.95
C TYR A 89 -2.54 10.75 -10.13
N LEU A 90 -3.84 10.55 -9.88
CA LEU A 90 -4.32 9.47 -9.03
C LEU A 90 -4.04 8.10 -9.65
N ILE A 91 -4.23 7.97 -10.97
CA ILE A 91 -3.90 6.76 -11.73
C ILE A 91 -2.39 6.47 -11.71
N SER A 92 -1.55 7.50 -11.91
CA SER A 92 -0.10 7.34 -11.94
C SER A 92 0.46 6.89 -10.58
N ILE A 93 -0.03 7.49 -9.49
CA ILE A 93 0.38 7.15 -8.13
C ILE A 93 -0.08 5.73 -7.76
N THR A 94 -1.36 5.41 -7.96
CA THR A 94 -1.89 4.08 -7.61
C THR A 94 -1.30 2.97 -8.48
N GLY A 95 -1.10 3.22 -9.78
CA GLY A 95 -0.47 2.28 -10.70
C GLY A 95 0.97 1.96 -10.31
N CYS A 96 1.80 2.99 -10.08
CA CYS A 96 3.17 2.77 -9.63
C CYS A 96 3.23 2.15 -8.23
N ALA A 97 2.39 2.58 -7.28
CA ALA A 97 2.33 1.99 -5.95
C ALA A 97 1.99 0.48 -6.01
N GLY A 98 1.02 0.10 -6.85
CA GLY A 98 0.65 -1.30 -7.09
C GLY A 98 1.80 -2.13 -7.68
N LEU A 99 2.49 -1.61 -8.69
CA LEU A 99 3.68 -2.26 -9.27
C LEU A 99 4.81 -2.40 -8.24
N GLY A 100 5.04 -1.39 -7.41
CA GLY A 100 6.01 -1.45 -6.32
C GLY A 100 5.70 -2.56 -5.32
N MET A 101 4.43 -2.74 -4.95
CA MET A 101 4.02 -3.83 -4.06
C MET A 101 4.19 -5.21 -4.70
N LEU A 102 3.88 -5.35 -6.00
CA LEU A 102 4.13 -6.60 -6.73
C LEU A 102 5.62 -6.95 -6.78
N CYS A 103 6.48 -5.98 -7.10
CA CYS A 103 7.93 -6.17 -7.06
C CYS A 103 8.42 -6.58 -5.66
N TYR A 104 7.92 -5.94 -4.61
CA TYR A 104 8.25 -6.30 -3.23
C TYR A 104 7.80 -7.74 -2.89
N TYR A 105 6.62 -8.15 -3.34
CA TYR A 105 6.12 -9.51 -3.16
C TYR A 105 7.03 -10.55 -3.84
N PHE A 106 7.45 -10.31 -5.09
CA PHE A 106 8.36 -11.21 -5.78
C PHE A 106 9.75 -11.29 -5.12
N LEU A 107 10.26 -10.17 -4.60
CA LEU A 107 11.53 -10.13 -3.86
C LEU A 107 11.46 -10.96 -2.56
N LEU A 108 10.34 -10.89 -1.84
CA LEU A 108 10.11 -11.72 -0.65
C LEU A 108 9.93 -13.19 -1.01
N LYS A 109 9.15 -13.51 -2.04
CA LYS A 109 8.90 -14.89 -2.49
C LYS A 109 10.19 -15.61 -2.86
N LYS A 110 11.08 -14.94 -3.62
CA LYS A 110 12.38 -15.50 -4.04
C LYS A 110 13.33 -15.81 -2.88
N LYS A 111 13.13 -15.18 -1.71
CA LYS A 111 13.96 -15.42 -0.53
C LYS A 111 13.34 -16.43 0.46
N ALA A 112 12.07 -16.78 0.26
CA ALA A 112 11.38 -17.80 1.05
C ALA A 112 11.52 -19.21 0.45
N GLU A 113 11.88 -19.31 -0.84
CA GLU A 113 12.40 -20.52 -1.51
C GLU A 113 13.90 -20.68 -1.24
#